data_AF-A0A5B0BFA1-F1
#
_entry.id   AF-A0A5B0BFA1-F1
#
_cell.length_a   1.000
_cell.length_b   1.000
_cell.length_c   1.000
_cell.angle_alpha   90.00
_cell.angle_beta   90.00
_cell.angle_gamma   90.00
#
_symmetry.space_group_name_H-M   'P 1'
#
loop_
_entity.id
_entity.type
_entity.pdbx_description
1 polymer ?
#
loop_
_entity_poly.entity_id
_entity_poly.type
_entity_poly.pdbx_seq_one_letter_code
_entity_poly.pdbx_strand_id
1 'polypeptide(L)'
;MLARALTAVVLNGGTVTDAFATAERGSEFYRAVVHQATGMVSAQAEVSLAQALLLLRAHAYRHGRTVVDVSEDVVARRVRFANDGTEPDASGTGRE
;
A
#
# COMPACT_ATOMS: atom_id res chain seq x y z
N MET A 1 -37.57 6.23 -30.27
CA MET A 1 -37.85 6.20 -28.82
C MET A 1 -36.95 5.27 -28.00
N LEU A 2 -35.83 4.73 -28.53
CA LEU A 2 -34.92 3.87 -27.73
C LEU A 2 -33.67 4.60 -27.20
N ALA A 3 -33.35 5.79 -27.69
CA ALA A 3 -32.20 6.57 -27.21
C ALA A 3 -32.39 7.15 -25.80
N ARG A 4 -33.64 7.36 -25.33
CA ARG A 4 -33.91 7.94 -24.00
C ARG A 4 -33.94 6.91 -22.86
N ALA A 5 -34.02 5.61 -23.18
CA ALA A 5 -33.99 4.56 -22.16
C ALA A 5 -32.57 4.26 -21.68
N LEU A 6 -31.56 4.37 -22.57
CA LEU A 6 -30.16 4.22 -22.20
C LEU A 6 -29.68 5.34 -21.25
N THR A 7 -30.23 6.55 -21.41
CA THR A 7 -29.89 7.70 -20.56
C THR A 7 -30.33 7.52 -19.12
N ALA A 8 -31.45 6.82 -18.86
CA ALA A 8 -31.97 6.66 -17.50
C ALA A 8 -31.13 5.70 -16.64
N VAL A 9 -30.57 4.65 -17.23
CA VAL A 9 -29.63 3.73 -16.53
C VAL A 9 -28.29 4.42 -16.25
N VAL A 10 -27.84 5.31 -17.13
CA VAL A 10 -26.65 6.15 -16.86
C VAL A 10 -26.94 7.21 -15.78
N LEU A 11 -28.17 7.75 -15.72
CA LEU A 11 -28.56 8.76 -14.72
C LEU A 11 -28.83 8.16 -13.33
N ASN A 12 -29.35 6.93 -13.21
CA ASN A 12 -29.42 6.19 -11.93
C ASN A 12 -28.11 5.42 -11.63
N GLY A 13 -27.24 5.27 -12.63
CA GLY A 13 -25.91 4.65 -12.54
C GLY A 13 -24.84 5.62 -12.05
N GLY A 14 -25.10 6.93 -12.02
CA GLY A 14 -24.13 7.93 -11.54
C GLY A 14 -23.70 7.70 -10.10
N THR A 15 -24.60 7.29 -9.20
CA THR A 15 -24.27 7.05 -7.79
C THR A 15 -23.41 5.80 -7.59
N VAL A 16 -23.75 4.72 -8.28
CA VAL A 16 -23.00 3.46 -8.24
C VAL A 16 -21.63 3.65 -8.89
N THR A 17 -21.57 4.27 -10.07
CA THR A 17 -20.31 4.58 -10.76
C THR A 17 -19.44 5.53 -9.96
N ASP A 18 -20.00 6.55 -9.31
CA ASP A 18 -19.25 7.46 -8.44
C ASP A 18 -18.73 6.76 -7.17
N ALA A 19 -19.53 5.86 -6.58
CA ALA A 19 -19.08 5.01 -5.47
C ALA A 19 -17.92 4.08 -5.88
N PHE A 20 -18.01 3.45 -7.07
CA PHE A 20 -16.92 2.65 -7.62
C PHE A 20 -15.67 3.49 -7.90
N ALA A 21 -15.81 4.66 -8.54
CA ALA A 21 -14.68 5.55 -8.82
C ALA A 21 -14.03 6.09 -7.54
N THR A 22 -14.81 6.27 -6.48
CA THR A 22 -14.32 6.67 -5.16
C THR A 22 -13.60 5.52 -4.46
N ALA A 23 -14.14 4.31 -4.51
CA ALA A 23 -13.48 3.11 -3.99
C ALA A 23 -12.16 2.82 -4.72
N GLU A 24 -12.13 2.95 -6.05
CA GLU A 24 -10.93 2.73 -6.86
C GLU A 24 -9.83 3.72 -6.50
N ARG A 25 -10.15 5.02 -6.44
CA ARG A 25 -9.22 6.07 -5.99
C ARG A 25 -8.71 5.81 -4.58
N GLY A 26 -9.58 5.35 -3.67
CA GLY A 26 -9.16 4.91 -2.33
C GLY A 26 -8.16 3.76 -2.38
N SER A 27 -8.41 2.76 -3.22
CA SER A 27 -7.52 1.62 -3.40
C SER A 27 -6.16 2.01 -4.00
N GLU A 28 -6.14 2.92 -4.98
CA GLU A 28 -4.92 3.45 -5.58
C GLU A 28 -4.13 4.26 -4.55
N PHE A 29 -4.81 5.08 -3.75
CA PHE A 29 -4.19 5.84 -2.68
C PHE A 29 -3.57 4.90 -1.63
N TYR A 30 -4.29 3.86 -1.20
CA TYR A 30 -3.75 2.85 -0.28
C TYR A 30 -2.53 2.15 -0.86
N ARG A 31 -2.55 1.76 -2.14
CA ARG A 31 -1.38 1.18 -2.82
C ARG A 31 -0.21 2.15 -2.87
N ALA A 32 -0.46 3.42 -3.20
CA ALA A 32 0.55 4.46 -3.27
C ALA A 32 1.19 4.72 -1.90
N VAL A 33 0.39 4.82 -0.84
CA VAL A 33 0.87 5.03 0.53
C VAL A 33 1.72 3.87 1.02
N VAL A 34 1.30 2.62 0.77
CA VAL A 34 2.10 1.43 1.12
C VAL A 34 3.42 1.40 0.34
N HIS A 35 3.39 1.77 -0.95
CA HIS A 35 4.60 1.84 -1.76
C HIS A 35 5.57 2.92 -1.27
N GLN A 36 5.07 4.10 -0.94
CA GLN A 36 5.86 5.21 -0.40
C GLN A 36 6.46 4.85 0.97
N ALA A 37 5.66 4.28 1.86
CA ALA A 37 6.12 3.82 3.17
C ALA A 37 7.21 2.75 3.01
N THR A 38 7.05 1.81 2.07
CA THR A 38 8.05 0.77 1.77
C THR A 38 9.39 1.40 1.35
N GLY A 39 9.37 2.41 0.49
CA GLY A 39 10.57 3.16 0.10
C GLY A 39 11.21 3.89 1.29
N MET A 40 10.40 4.52 2.15
CA MET A 40 10.88 5.19 3.36
C MET A 40 11.52 4.20 4.35
N VAL A 41 10.91 3.04 4.58
CA VAL A 41 11.46 2.00 5.45
C VAL A 41 12.76 1.43 4.90
N SER A 42 12.82 1.18 3.59
CA SER A 42 14.05 0.72 2.91
C SER A 42 15.21 1.70 3.14
N ALA A 43 14.95 3.01 3.02
CA ALA A 43 15.95 4.03 3.29
C ALA A 43 16.29 4.18 4.79
N GLN A 44 15.31 4.03 5.70
CA GLN A 44 15.54 4.17 7.15
C GLN A 44 16.33 3.00 7.75
N ALA A 45 16.10 1.79 7.24
CA ALA A 45 16.69 0.56 7.75
C ALA A 45 17.82 0.01 6.86
N GLU A 46 18.13 0.67 5.75
CA GLU A 46 19.18 0.24 4.80
C GLU A 46 18.99 -1.21 4.30
N VAL A 47 17.74 -1.61 4.02
CA VAL A 47 17.37 -2.95 3.53
C VAL A 47 16.73 -2.89 2.15
N SER A 48 16.64 -4.04 1.47
CA SER A 48 15.93 -4.14 0.19
C SER A 48 14.45 -3.77 0.32
N LEU A 49 13.83 -3.31 -0.78
CA LEU A 49 12.38 -3.01 -0.81
C LEU A 49 11.50 -4.21 -0.40
N ALA A 50 11.92 -5.42 -0.76
CA ALA A 50 11.21 -6.65 -0.39
C ALA A 50 11.26 -6.89 1.13
N GLN A 51 12.43 -6.72 1.74
CA GLN A 51 12.58 -6.81 3.20
C GLN A 51 11.83 -5.68 3.91
N ALA A 52 11.88 -4.45 3.39
CA ALA A 52 11.15 -3.31 3.95
C ALA A 52 9.63 -3.58 3.97
N LEU A 53 9.07 -4.10 2.89
CA LEU A 53 7.65 -4.46 2.82
C LEU A 53 7.30 -5.61 3.80
N LEU A 54 8.21 -6.57 3.97
CA LEU A 54 8.05 -7.65 4.95
C LEU A 54 8.04 -7.09 6.39
N LEU A 55 8.99 -6.21 6.73
CA LEU A 55 9.07 -5.55 8.03
C LEU A 55 7.82 -4.72 8.33
N LEU A 56 7.35 -3.97 7.33
CA LEU A 56 6.13 -3.17 7.43
C LEU A 56 4.91 -4.04 7.73
N ARG A 57 4.76 -5.17 7.02
CA ARG A 57 3.69 -6.16 7.26
C ARG A 57 3.81 -6.84 8.62
N ALA A 58 5.02 -7.22 9.01
CA ALA A 58 5.28 -7.83 10.31
C ALA A 58 4.96 -6.87 11.45
N HIS A 59 5.30 -5.59 11.31
CA HIS A 59 4.94 -4.56 12.27
C HIS A 59 3.42 -4.39 12.39
N ALA A 60 2.71 -4.31 11.27
CA ALA A 60 1.25 -4.21 11.25
C ALA A 60 0.60 -5.43 11.94
N TYR A 61 1.03 -6.64 11.58
CA TYR A 61 0.54 -7.88 12.17
C TYR A 61 0.77 -7.95 13.69
N ARG A 62 2.00 -7.66 14.14
CA ARG A 62 2.35 -7.69 15.58
C ARG A 62 1.53 -6.72 16.43
N HIS A 63 1.08 -5.60 15.85
CA HIS A 63 0.31 -4.58 16.56
C HIS A 63 -1.20 -4.67 16.27
N GLY A 64 -1.67 -5.67 15.51
CA GLY A 64 -3.08 -5.80 15.13
C GLY A 64 -3.62 -4.62 14.30
N ARG A 65 -2.73 -3.93 13.55
CA ARG A 65 -3.08 -2.77 12.72
C ARG A 65 -3.11 -3.16 11.25
N THR A 66 -3.81 -2.38 10.42
CA THR A 66 -3.73 -2.60 8.97
C THR A 66 -2.38 -2.11 8.45
N VAL A 67 -1.92 -2.69 7.33
CA VAL A 67 -0.69 -2.23 6.67
C VAL A 67 -0.82 -0.78 6.23
N VAL A 68 -2.04 -0.35 5.84
CA VAL A 68 -2.33 1.03 5.43
C VAL A 68 -2.12 1.99 6.60
N ASP A 69 -2.70 1.73 7.78
CA ASP A 69 -2.56 2.59 8.96
C ASP A 69 -1.08 2.79 9.34
N VAL A 70 -0.31 1.69 9.35
CA VAL A 70 1.13 1.76 9.64
C VAL A 70 1.89 2.51 8.55
N SER A 71 1.49 2.35 7.28
CA SER A 71 2.12 3.06 6.16
C SER A 71 1.87 4.56 6.24
N GLU A 72 0.66 4.98 6.61
CA GLU A 72 0.35 6.39 6.88
C GLU A 72 1.20 6.94 8.03
N ASP A 73 1.39 6.17 9.11
CA ASP A 73 2.27 6.56 10.21
C ASP A 73 3.73 6.72 9.79
N VAL A 74 4.23 5.85 8.91
CA VAL A 74 5.58 5.94 8.36
C VAL A 74 5.73 7.18 7.50
N VAL A 75 4.79 7.42 6.58
CA VAL A 75 4.79 8.61 5.72
C VAL A 75 4.67 9.89 6.54
N ALA A 76 3.86 9.88 7.60
CA ALA A 76 3.75 10.96 8.59
C ALA A 76 4.95 11.04 9.55
N ARG A 77 5.96 10.16 9.41
CA ARG A 77 7.16 10.08 10.26
C ARG A 77 6.90 9.84 11.75
N ARG A 78 5.75 9.26 12.09
CA ARG A 78 5.37 8.85 13.45
C ARG A 78 5.98 7.51 13.85
N VAL A 79 6.23 6.63 12.88
CA VAL A 79 6.91 5.34 13.08
C VAL A 79 8.24 5.36 12.33
N ARG A 80 9.29 4.84 12.97
CA ARG A 80 10.62 4.65 12.39
C ARG A 80 11.01 3.18 12.44
N PHE A 81 11.64 2.71 11.38
CA PHE A 81 12.23 1.38 11.30
C PHE A 81 13.74 1.53 11.36
N ALA A 82 14.36 0.97 12.38
CA ALA A 82 15.81 0.86 12.47
C ALA A 82 16.20 -0.59 12.24
N ASN A 83 17.30 -0.81 11.53
CA ASN A 83 17.92 -2.11 11.43
C ASN A 83 18.78 -2.33 12.67
N ASP A 84 18.54 -3.41 13.40
CA ASP A 84 19.34 -3.86 14.54
C ASP A 84 20.52 -4.76 14.10
N GLY A 85 20.87 -4.74 12.80
CA GLY A 85 22.07 -5.37 12.27
C GLY A 85 21.93 -6.87 12.02
N THR A 86 20.74 -7.44 12.13
CA THR A 86 20.53 -8.84 11.74
C THR A 86 20.27 -8.90 10.24
N GLU A 87 21.34 -8.93 9.44
CA GLU A 87 21.24 -9.33 8.04
C GLU A 87 20.86 -10.82 7.98
N PRO A 88 19.67 -11.21 7.49
CA PRO A 88 19.47 -12.59 7.05
C PRO A 88 20.25 -12.76 5.74
N ASP A 89 21.30 -13.57 5.80
CA ASP A 89 22.08 -14.01 4.64
C ASP A 89 21.15 -14.43 3.50
N ALA A 90 21.03 -13.55 2.51
CA ALA A 90 20.42 -13.83 1.22
C ALA A 90 21.51 -13.82 0.14
N SER A 91 22.67 -14.42 0.42
CA SER A 91 23.64 -14.81 -0.60
C SER A 91 23.15 -16.06 -1.31
N GLY A 92 22.09 -15.89 -2.11
CA GLY A 92 21.48 -16.94 -2.92
C GLY A 92 21.27 -16.46 -4.34
N THR A 93 22.34 -16.17 -5.09
CA THR A 93 22.25 -16.17 -6.56
C THR A 93 23.57 -16.67 -7.13
N GLY A 94 23.51 -17.92 -7.57
CA GLY A 94 24.61 -18.64 -8.18
C GLY A 94 25.13 -17.96 -9.44
N ARG A 95 26.46 -17.96 -9.55
CA ARG A 95 27.18 -18.04 -10.81
C ARG A 95 28.01 -19.31 -10.75
N GLU A 96 27.55 -20.36 -11.41
CA GLU A 96 28.35 -21.45 -12.01
C GLU A 96 27.68 -21.85 -13.32
#